data_AF-A0A3S9HRR7-F1
#
_entry.id   AF-A0A3S9HRR7-F1
#
_cell.length_a   1.000
_cell.length_b   1.000
_cell.length_c   1.000
_cell.angle_alpha   90.00
_cell.angle_beta   90.00
_cell.angle_gamma   90.00
#
_symmetry.space_group_name_H-M   'P 1'
#
loop_
_entity.id
_entity.type
_entity.pdbx_description
1 polymer ?
#
loop_
_entity_poly.entity_id
_entity_poly.type
_entity_poly.pdbx_seq_one_letter_code
_entity_poly.pdbx_strand_id
1 'polypeptide(L)'
;MTAVQATPSALPRDFFCEHSASKSRVLVLLAHPDGPSSLQAVMTCKDALVAQHAALLLSLAARNGILTAPQQNTAGKLLTVLPDAPAASFRQALDQARAGVWPAGSPGFTWPSDDPFDWVQESGTEEALPVSAIRTPRDARLADLPGPVIRVVQLREFHVYDQAKALTAAAASGWEPAPQEELTQEDPHDLTGAVMFAAETTGDLPGADCLNDTQEGQLLLSAQGDEVADWSAEPVRVDFGSGWRLHRTNRSGTASSTGAVPESDQEQPDFAALFALPAACDCEEEDCRKCDWTLTPRTAELLYSALVELAESAYDDAAELGDRPVIKDDDGAWGFFSRLPQVTWRQNAQWRRGLARACDDLAGDLASGRWPRPVCAAEEMVLHLALDDALEHLEAGDGSPHAALPTHRDDYDFDACSDFFFQDHDVLWLYDSKYSEDAGEAEGREPVGVPPALHPDNWFEDFLNVPARSPERGYRR
;
A
#
# COMPACT_ATOMS: atom_id res chain seq x y z
N MET A 1 -8.14 -56.55 18.69
CA MET A 1 -9.19 -55.50 18.75
C MET A 1 -8.49 -54.16 18.75
N THR A 2 -8.26 -53.62 17.57
CA THR A 2 -7.56 -52.34 17.37
C THR A 2 -8.59 -51.24 17.58
N ALA A 3 -8.38 -50.40 18.59
CA ALA A 3 -9.25 -49.26 18.85
C ALA A 3 -9.17 -48.30 17.67
N VAL A 4 -10.26 -48.17 16.93
CA VAL A 4 -10.44 -47.12 15.93
C VAL A 4 -10.45 -45.80 16.69
N GLN A 5 -9.39 -45.01 16.56
CA GLN A 5 -9.39 -43.63 17.05
C GLN A 5 -10.53 -42.90 16.33
N ALA A 6 -11.54 -42.47 17.09
CA ALA A 6 -12.60 -41.62 16.58
C ALA A 6 -11.95 -40.33 16.09
N THR A 7 -12.01 -40.09 14.78
CA THR A 7 -11.60 -38.83 14.18
C THR A 7 -12.47 -37.75 14.82
N PRO A 8 -11.91 -36.65 15.37
CA PRO A 8 -12.74 -35.57 15.91
C PRO A 8 -13.64 -35.07 14.78
N SER A 9 -14.95 -35.22 14.95
CA SER A 9 -15.93 -34.76 13.97
C SER A 9 -16.19 -33.28 14.19
N ALA A 10 -15.93 -32.46 13.18
CA ALA A 10 -16.32 -31.07 13.19
C ALA A 10 -17.76 -30.91 12.68
N LEU A 11 -18.42 -29.84 13.11
CA LEU A 11 -19.76 -29.48 12.68
C LEU A 11 -19.66 -28.45 11.54
N PRO A 12 -20.20 -28.72 10.34
CA PRO A 12 -20.26 -27.71 9.29
C PRO A 12 -21.25 -26.62 9.68
N ARG A 13 -20.76 -25.40 9.88
CA ARG A 13 -21.57 -24.22 10.25
C ARG A 13 -22.12 -23.52 9.03
N ASP A 14 -21.27 -23.35 8.02
CA ASP A 14 -21.63 -22.65 6.80
C ASP A 14 -20.70 -23.03 5.65
N PHE A 15 -21.11 -22.66 4.44
CA PHE A 15 -20.36 -22.88 3.21
C PHE A 15 -20.23 -21.57 2.45
N PHE A 16 -19.03 -21.29 1.95
CA PHE A 16 -18.67 -20.04 1.30
C PHE A 16 -18.09 -20.30 -0.08
N CYS A 17 -18.15 -19.28 -0.93
CA CYS A 17 -17.47 -19.31 -2.21
C CYS A 17 -16.33 -18.30 -2.24
N GLU A 18 -15.17 -18.77 -2.68
CA GLU A 18 -14.04 -17.96 -3.10
C GLU A 18 -14.02 -18.03 -4.63
N HIS A 19 -14.12 -16.88 -5.28
CA HIS A 19 -14.14 -16.78 -6.73
C HIS A 19 -12.81 -16.18 -7.22
N SER A 20 -12.17 -16.84 -8.19
CA SER A 20 -11.12 -16.25 -8.99
C SER A 20 -11.53 -16.23 -10.46
N ALA A 21 -10.75 -15.56 -11.31
CA ALA A 21 -11.03 -15.43 -12.74
C ALA A 21 -11.17 -16.78 -13.47
N SER A 22 -10.51 -17.85 -12.99
CA SER A 22 -10.46 -19.15 -13.67
C SER A 22 -11.24 -20.27 -12.97
N LYS A 23 -11.59 -20.09 -11.69
CA LYS A 23 -12.29 -21.11 -10.89
C LYS A 23 -12.97 -20.52 -9.67
N SER A 24 -13.99 -21.21 -9.21
CA SER A 24 -14.74 -20.93 -8.00
C SER A 24 -14.63 -22.11 -7.06
N ARG A 25 -14.16 -21.86 -5.84
CA ARG A 25 -13.99 -22.84 -4.78
C ARG A 25 -15.11 -22.71 -3.77
N VAL A 26 -15.72 -23.82 -3.40
CA VAL A 26 -16.63 -23.90 -2.26
C VAL A 26 -15.80 -24.32 -1.05
N LEU A 27 -15.89 -23.56 0.03
CA LEU A 27 -15.24 -23.79 1.31
C LEU A 27 -16.31 -24.10 2.36
N VAL A 28 -15.96 -24.87 3.39
CA VAL A 28 -16.81 -25.13 4.56
C VAL A 28 -16.15 -24.53 5.80
N LEU A 29 -16.94 -23.83 6.60
CA LEU A 29 -16.56 -23.40 7.94
C LEU A 29 -16.97 -24.47 8.95
N LEU A 30 -15.98 -25.02 9.63
CA LEU A 30 -16.12 -26.12 10.56
C LEU A 30 -15.99 -25.61 11.98
N ALA A 31 -16.97 -25.91 12.84
CA ALA A 31 -16.85 -25.75 14.28
C ALA A 31 -16.37 -27.06 14.89
N HIS A 32 -15.22 -27.04 15.56
CA HIS A 32 -14.67 -28.21 16.25
C HIS A 32 -15.15 -28.21 17.70
N PRO A 33 -15.46 -29.38 18.30
CA PRO A 33 -15.91 -29.44 19.70
C PRO A 33 -14.88 -28.87 20.68
N ASP A 34 -13.59 -29.06 20.38
CA ASP A 34 -12.47 -28.75 21.27
C ASP A 34 -11.43 -27.81 20.61
N GLY A 35 -11.81 -27.05 19.57
CA GLY A 35 -10.86 -26.24 18.80
C GLY A 35 -11.49 -25.06 18.04
N PRO A 36 -10.66 -24.14 17.52
CA PRO A 36 -11.14 -23.00 16.75
C PRO A 36 -11.86 -23.45 15.49
N SER A 37 -12.75 -22.59 14.99
CA SER A 37 -13.38 -22.86 13.71
C SER A 37 -12.35 -22.86 12.58
N SER A 38 -12.47 -23.76 11.60
CA SER A 38 -11.52 -23.87 10.49
C SER A 38 -12.22 -23.86 9.14
N LEU A 39 -11.55 -23.35 8.11
CA LEU A 39 -12.02 -23.42 6.73
C LEU A 39 -11.38 -24.59 5.99
N GLN A 40 -12.19 -25.34 5.24
CA GLN A 40 -11.71 -26.45 4.41
C GLN A 40 -12.30 -26.38 2.99
N ALA A 41 -11.50 -26.68 1.98
CA ALA A 41 -11.99 -26.76 0.60
C ALA A 41 -12.89 -27.98 0.38
N VAL A 42 -14.02 -27.75 -0.28
CA VAL A 42 -15.08 -28.74 -0.53
C VAL A 42 -15.08 -29.18 -1.99
N MET A 43 -15.19 -28.22 -2.91
CA MET A 43 -15.18 -28.48 -4.35
C MET A 43 -14.68 -27.26 -5.11
N THR A 44 -14.25 -27.47 -6.35
CA THR A 44 -13.80 -26.39 -7.25
C THR A 44 -14.44 -26.59 -8.62
N CYS A 45 -15.02 -25.55 -9.21
CA CYS A 45 -15.57 -25.60 -10.55
C CYS A 45 -15.34 -24.28 -11.28
N LYS A 46 -15.42 -24.26 -12.61
CA LYS A 46 -15.13 -23.05 -13.40
C LYS A 46 -16.23 -22.00 -13.30
N ASP A 47 -17.48 -22.43 -13.11
CA ASP A 47 -18.64 -21.56 -13.12
C ASP A 47 -18.96 -21.04 -11.71
N ALA A 48 -18.90 -19.72 -11.54
CA ALA A 48 -19.14 -19.03 -10.28
C ALA A 48 -20.58 -19.16 -9.78
N LEU A 49 -21.56 -19.13 -10.68
CA LEU A 49 -22.96 -19.31 -10.32
C LEU A 49 -23.23 -20.74 -9.86
N VAL A 50 -22.58 -21.72 -10.49
CA VAL A 50 -22.67 -23.12 -10.09
C VAL A 50 -22.04 -23.33 -8.71
N ALA A 51 -20.88 -22.73 -8.43
CA ALA A 51 -20.26 -22.80 -7.10
C ALA A 51 -21.14 -22.13 -6.03
N GLN A 52 -21.68 -20.95 -6.32
CA GLN A 52 -22.49 -20.19 -5.37
C GLN A 52 -23.80 -20.90 -5.03
N HIS A 53 -24.47 -21.49 -6.03
CA HIS A 53 -25.64 -22.32 -5.78
C HIS A 53 -25.30 -23.61 -5.01
N ALA A 54 -24.11 -24.19 -5.25
CA ALA A 54 -23.64 -25.35 -4.49
C ALA A 54 -23.40 -25.00 -3.01
N ALA A 55 -22.70 -23.90 -2.71
CA ALA A 55 -22.50 -23.45 -1.34
C ALA A 55 -23.82 -23.18 -0.61
N LEU A 56 -24.75 -22.46 -1.25
CA LEU A 56 -26.07 -22.17 -0.66
C LEU A 56 -26.85 -23.44 -0.32
N LEU A 57 -26.85 -24.45 -1.20
CA LEU A 57 -27.52 -25.72 -0.92
C LEU A 57 -26.83 -26.51 0.20
N LEU A 58 -25.50 -26.44 0.31
CA LEU A 58 -24.76 -27.06 1.39
C LEU A 58 -25.01 -26.38 2.74
N SER A 59 -25.06 -25.04 2.78
CA SER A 59 -25.43 -24.27 3.97
C SER A 59 -26.85 -24.59 4.43
N LEU A 60 -27.80 -24.68 3.49
CA LEU A 60 -29.17 -25.07 3.80
C LEU A 60 -29.26 -26.51 4.31
N ALA A 61 -28.46 -27.42 3.74
CA ALA A 61 -28.39 -28.81 4.20
C ALA A 61 -27.79 -28.92 5.61
N ALA A 62 -26.74 -28.15 5.92
CA ALA A 62 -26.13 -28.13 7.25
C ALA A 62 -27.03 -27.52 8.32
N ARG A 63 -27.81 -26.48 7.97
CA ARG A 63 -28.73 -25.82 8.91
C ARG A 63 -30.01 -26.61 9.16
N ASN A 64 -30.58 -27.21 8.11
CA ASN A 64 -31.93 -27.78 8.16
C ASN A 64 -31.96 -29.32 8.11
N GLY A 65 -30.82 -29.97 7.82
CA GLY A 65 -30.68 -31.43 7.69
C GLY A 65 -31.36 -32.04 6.45
N ILE A 66 -32.56 -31.59 6.08
CA ILE A 66 -33.32 -32.08 4.92
C ILE A 66 -33.65 -30.91 3.98
N LEU A 67 -33.24 -31.03 2.73
CA LEU A 67 -33.59 -30.07 1.69
C LEU A 67 -35.05 -30.23 1.24
N THR A 68 -35.73 -29.12 0.95
CA THR A 68 -37.07 -29.11 0.36
C THR A 68 -37.08 -29.64 -1.08
N ALA A 69 -38.23 -30.07 -1.60
CA ALA A 69 -38.32 -30.60 -2.97
C ALA A 69 -37.79 -29.65 -4.07
N PRO A 70 -38.02 -28.31 -4.01
CA PRO A 70 -37.39 -27.37 -4.93
C PRO A 70 -35.85 -27.31 -4.83
N GLN A 71 -35.31 -27.39 -3.61
CA GLN A 71 -33.86 -27.40 -3.37
C GLN A 71 -33.21 -28.70 -3.84
N GLN A 72 -33.89 -29.85 -3.69
CA GLN A 72 -33.45 -31.12 -4.24
C GLN A 72 -33.42 -31.13 -5.78
N ASN A 73 -34.42 -30.52 -6.41
CA ASN A 73 -34.44 -30.35 -7.87
C ASN A 73 -33.27 -29.45 -8.34
N THR A 74 -32.98 -28.39 -7.61
CA THR A 74 -31.85 -27.49 -7.87
C THR A 74 -30.50 -28.20 -7.70
N ALA A 75 -30.34 -29.01 -6.66
CA ALA A 75 -29.16 -29.86 -6.48
C ALA A 75 -28.98 -30.87 -7.63
N GLY A 76 -30.07 -31.46 -8.11
CA GLY A 76 -30.07 -32.37 -9.26
C GLY A 76 -29.62 -31.69 -10.54
N LYS A 77 -30.10 -30.46 -10.81
CA LYS A 77 -29.67 -29.66 -11.96
C LYS A 77 -28.18 -29.30 -11.88
N LEU A 78 -27.66 -28.92 -10.72
CA LEU A 78 -26.23 -28.64 -10.53
C LEU A 78 -25.36 -29.86 -10.85
N LEU A 79 -25.78 -31.05 -10.43
CA LEU A 79 -25.06 -32.30 -10.72
C LEU A 79 -25.01 -32.65 -12.21
N THR A 80 -25.90 -32.09 -13.04
CA THR A 80 -25.85 -32.28 -14.50
C THR A 80 -24.91 -31.31 -15.21
N VAL A 81 -24.57 -30.19 -14.56
CA VAL A 81 -23.71 -29.12 -15.12
C VAL A 81 -22.27 -29.25 -14.62
N LEU A 82 -22.08 -29.82 -13.42
CA LEU A 82 -20.76 -30.03 -12.82
C LEU A 82 -19.98 -31.17 -13.51
N PRO A 83 -18.67 -31.00 -13.76
CA PRO A 83 -17.80 -32.10 -14.16
C PRO A 83 -17.75 -33.20 -13.09
N ASP A 84 -17.36 -34.42 -13.49
CA ASP A 84 -17.48 -35.62 -12.64
C ASP A 84 -16.83 -35.50 -11.25
N ALA A 85 -15.62 -34.94 -11.17
CA ALA A 85 -14.91 -34.77 -9.91
C ALA A 85 -15.58 -33.74 -8.99
N PRO A 86 -15.88 -32.50 -9.42
CA PRO A 86 -16.68 -31.54 -8.66
C PRO A 86 -18.09 -32.05 -8.28
N ALA A 87 -18.74 -32.80 -9.16
CA ALA A 87 -20.04 -33.41 -8.90
C ALA A 87 -19.96 -34.50 -7.80
N ALA A 88 -18.86 -35.26 -7.76
CA ALA A 88 -18.60 -36.24 -6.70
C ALA A 88 -18.33 -35.56 -5.35
N SER A 89 -17.49 -34.52 -5.34
CA SER A 89 -17.22 -33.70 -4.16
C SER A 89 -18.49 -33.02 -3.62
N PHE A 90 -19.34 -32.49 -4.50
CA PHE A 90 -20.62 -31.89 -4.10
C PHE A 90 -21.57 -32.92 -3.47
N ARG A 91 -21.68 -34.12 -4.04
CA ARG A 91 -22.50 -35.21 -3.46
C ARG A 91 -22.02 -35.57 -2.06
N GLN A 92 -20.72 -35.79 -1.91
CA GLN A 92 -20.12 -36.15 -0.64
C GLN A 92 -20.33 -35.06 0.42
N ALA A 93 -20.11 -33.80 0.05
CA ALA A 93 -20.34 -32.64 0.90
C ALA A 93 -21.79 -32.51 1.34
N LEU A 94 -22.74 -32.79 0.45
CA LEU A 94 -24.16 -32.72 0.75
C LEU A 94 -24.58 -33.79 1.76
N ASP A 95 -24.05 -35.00 1.62
CA ASP A 95 -24.31 -36.08 2.57
C ASP A 95 -23.69 -35.77 3.95
N GLN A 96 -22.49 -35.21 3.98
CA GLN A 96 -21.82 -34.78 5.23
C GLN A 96 -22.53 -33.60 5.92
N ALA A 97 -22.98 -32.61 5.14
CA ALA A 97 -23.74 -31.47 5.65
C ALA A 97 -25.07 -31.92 6.28
N ARG A 98 -25.82 -32.82 5.61
CA ARG A 98 -27.07 -33.38 6.13
C ARG A 98 -26.87 -34.22 7.39
N ALA A 99 -25.77 -34.97 7.44
CA ALA A 99 -25.42 -35.78 8.61
C ALA A 99 -24.92 -34.93 9.79
N GLY A 100 -24.57 -33.65 9.55
CA GLY A 100 -23.98 -32.77 10.55
C GLY A 100 -22.61 -33.24 11.02
N VAL A 101 -21.87 -34.00 10.20
CA VAL A 101 -20.58 -34.59 10.57
C VAL A 101 -19.56 -34.32 9.47
N TRP A 102 -18.48 -33.64 9.84
CA TRP A 102 -17.39 -33.30 8.93
C TRP A 102 -16.03 -33.85 9.42
N PRO A 103 -15.21 -34.46 8.55
CA PRO A 103 -13.90 -34.96 8.95
C PRO A 103 -12.92 -33.80 9.20
N ALA A 104 -12.49 -33.59 10.45
CA ALA A 104 -11.54 -32.54 10.81
C ALA A 104 -10.10 -32.90 10.40
N GLY A 105 -9.46 -32.01 9.62
CA GLY A 105 -7.99 -31.86 9.62
C GLY A 105 -7.56 -30.90 10.73
N SER A 106 -6.35 -31.07 11.28
CA SER A 106 -5.87 -30.33 12.46
C SER A 106 -5.97 -28.79 12.33
N PRO A 107 -6.33 -28.06 13.40
CA PRO A 107 -6.74 -26.66 13.29
C PRO A 107 -5.59 -25.67 13.54
N GLY A 108 -5.63 -24.51 12.86
CA GLY A 108 -4.76 -23.37 13.10
C GLY A 108 -5.57 -22.13 13.52
N PHE A 109 -5.18 -21.57 14.67
CA PHE A 109 -5.46 -20.21 15.19
C PHE A 109 -6.83 -19.91 15.84
N THR A 110 -6.82 -19.21 16.99
CA THR A 110 -7.98 -18.82 17.83
C THR A 110 -8.00 -17.29 18.03
N TRP A 111 -9.18 -16.66 18.00
CA TRP A 111 -9.37 -15.22 18.32
C TRP A 111 -9.99 -15.04 19.72
N PRO A 112 -9.61 -14.02 20.51
CA PRO A 112 -10.25 -13.69 21.78
C PRO A 112 -11.61 -13.05 21.51
N SER A 113 -12.63 -13.52 22.23
CA SER A 113 -13.97 -12.93 22.22
C SER A 113 -14.00 -11.67 23.09
N ASP A 114 -14.24 -10.51 22.48
CA ASP A 114 -14.87 -9.39 23.18
C ASP A 114 -15.80 -8.67 22.18
N ASP A 115 -17.08 -8.70 22.51
CA ASP A 115 -18.12 -7.89 21.89
C ASP A 115 -18.58 -6.89 22.95
N PRO A 116 -18.55 -5.59 22.66
CA PRO A 116 -19.65 -4.76 23.11
C PRO A 116 -19.99 -3.66 22.10
N PHE A 117 -20.81 -3.96 21.09
CA PHE A 117 -21.63 -2.93 20.44
C PHE A 117 -23.10 -3.37 20.32
N ASP A 118 -23.86 -3.03 21.37
CA ASP A 118 -25.32 -3.01 21.39
C ASP A 118 -25.84 -2.02 20.33
N TRP A 119 -26.21 -2.52 19.15
CA TRP A 119 -27.05 -1.75 18.23
C TRP A 119 -28.52 -1.90 18.64
N VAL A 120 -29.09 -0.80 19.12
CA VAL A 120 -30.52 -0.65 19.42
C VAL A 120 -31.34 -1.04 18.19
N GLN A 121 -32.19 -2.05 18.37
CA GLN A 121 -33.07 -2.59 17.34
C GLN A 121 -34.26 -1.63 17.12
N GLU A 122 -34.14 -0.68 16.20
CA GLU A 122 -35.31 0.03 15.67
C GLU A 122 -35.98 -0.80 14.57
N SER A 123 -37.24 -1.15 14.83
CA SER A 123 -38.11 -1.88 13.92
C SER A 123 -38.44 -1.04 12.68
N GLY A 124 -37.74 -1.30 11.57
CA GLY A 124 -38.08 -0.86 10.23
C GLY A 124 -38.20 -2.07 9.29
N THR A 125 -39.18 -2.04 8.40
CA THR A 125 -39.52 -3.06 7.40
C THR A 125 -38.31 -3.71 6.71
N GLU A 126 -38.27 -5.05 6.65
CA GLU A 126 -37.32 -5.84 5.86
C GLU A 126 -37.40 -5.47 4.37
N GLU A 127 -36.56 -4.53 3.92
CA GLU A 127 -36.26 -4.36 2.50
C GLU A 127 -35.27 -5.45 2.08
N ALA A 128 -35.66 -6.24 1.08
CA ALA A 128 -34.84 -7.30 0.53
C ALA A 128 -33.54 -6.73 -0.06
N LEU A 129 -32.39 -7.22 0.40
CA LEU A 129 -31.07 -6.84 -0.10
C LEU A 129 -30.97 -7.11 -1.62
N PRO A 130 -30.52 -6.15 -2.44
CA PRO A 130 -30.54 -6.30 -3.89
C PRO A 130 -29.47 -7.31 -4.37
N VAL A 131 -29.93 -8.26 -5.19
CA VAL A 131 -29.10 -9.14 -6.01
C VAL A 131 -28.40 -8.29 -7.07
N SER A 132 -27.07 -8.26 -7.04
CA SER A 132 -26.14 -7.80 -8.08
C SER A 132 -26.80 -7.02 -9.24
N ALA A 133 -26.98 -5.71 -9.04
CA ALA A 133 -27.25 -4.83 -10.17
C ALA A 133 -25.96 -4.71 -10.99
N ILE A 134 -26.07 -4.75 -12.32
CA ILE A 134 -24.98 -4.35 -13.21
C ILE A 134 -24.67 -2.89 -12.88
N ARG A 135 -23.59 -2.66 -12.14
CA ARG A 135 -23.15 -1.32 -11.70
C ARG A 135 -22.09 -0.80 -12.65
N THR A 136 -22.17 0.48 -12.99
CA THR A 136 -21.08 1.18 -13.67
C THR A 136 -20.21 1.87 -12.62
N PRO A 137 -18.92 2.14 -12.90
CA PRO A 137 -18.01 2.82 -11.95
C PRO A 137 -18.53 4.17 -11.46
N ARG A 138 -19.42 4.82 -12.22
CA ARG A 138 -20.01 6.13 -11.87
C ARG A 138 -21.15 6.04 -10.84
N ASP A 139 -21.58 4.83 -10.46
CA ASP A 139 -22.79 4.61 -9.66
C ASP A 139 -22.53 3.87 -8.31
N ALA A 140 -21.28 3.57 -7.97
CA ALA A 140 -20.96 2.83 -6.75
C ALA A 140 -20.44 3.78 -5.67
N ARG A 141 -21.33 4.45 -4.92
CA ARG A 141 -20.92 5.10 -3.67
C ARG A 141 -20.92 4.06 -2.55
N LEU A 142 -19.94 4.13 -1.66
CA LEU A 142 -19.77 3.24 -0.50
C LEU A 142 -21.03 3.26 0.37
N ALA A 143 -21.63 4.43 0.54
CA ALA A 143 -22.88 4.61 1.29
C ALA A 143 -24.09 3.88 0.68
N ASP A 144 -24.05 3.55 -0.61
CA ASP A 144 -25.13 2.84 -1.31
C ASP A 144 -24.87 1.31 -1.39
N LEU A 145 -23.76 0.83 -0.79
CA LEU A 145 -23.39 -0.58 -0.76
C LEU A 145 -24.01 -1.30 0.45
N PRO A 146 -24.80 -2.36 0.24
CA PRO A 146 -25.31 -3.16 1.35
C PRO A 146 -24.19 -4.02 1.94
N GLY A 147 -23.88 -3.80 3.23
CA GLY A 147 -22.92 -4.59 3.99
C GLY A 147 -21.50 -4.01 4.01
N PRO A 148 -20.59 -4.61 4.80
CA PRO A 148 -19.22 -4.13 4.94
C PRO A 148 -18.44 -4.27 3.62
N VAL A 149 -17.68 -3.25 3.28
CA VAL A 149 -16.78 -3.26 2.13
C VAL A 149 -15.36 -3.31 2.65
N ILE A 150 -14.57 -4.30 2.22
CA ILE A 150 -13.19 -4.46 2.67
C ILE A 150 -12.28 -4.14 1.48
N ARG A 151 -11.38 -3.19 1.67
CA ARG A 151 -10.27 -2.92 0.76
C ARG A 151 -9.09 -3.76 1.18
N VAL A 152 -8.49 -4.47 0.23
CA VAL A 152 -7.21 -5.15 0.43
C VAL A 152 -6.24 -4.59 -0.61
N VAL A 153 -5.15 -4.00 -0.16
CA VAL A 153 -4.04 -3.54 -1.00
C VAL A 153 -2.89 -4.51 -0.78
N GLN A 154 -2.32 -5.02 -1.86
CA GLN A 154 -1.18 -5.92 -1.80
C GLN A 154 -0.11 -5.51 -2.81
N LEU A 155 1.13 -5.42 -2.34
CA LEU A 155 2.32 -5.22 -3.15
C LEU A 155 3.25 -6.41 -2.96
N ARG A 156 3.62 -7.05 -4.07
CA ARG A 156 4.59 -8.15 -4.09
C ARG A 156 5.66 -7.90 -5.13
N GLU A 157 6.91 -8.03 -4.73
CA GLU A 157 8.09 -7.85 -5.59
C GLU A 157 8.90 -9.14 -5.61
N PHE A 158 9.33 -9.55 -6.80
CA PHE A 158 10.07 -10.80 -7.00
C PHE A 158 11.38 -10.56 -7.74
N HIS A 159 12.45 -11.17 -7.25
CA HIS A 159 13.72 -11.28 -7.97
C HIS A 159 13.81 -12.66 -8.63
N VAL A 160 13.71 -12.70 -9.97
CA VAL A 160 13.85 -13.94 -10.73
C VAL A 160 15.34 -14.17 -11.06
N TYR A 161 15.98 -15.10 -10.36
CA TYR A 161 17.38 -15.46 -10.57
C TYR A 161 17.57 -16.69 -11.47
N ASP A 162 16.50 -17.47 -11.73
CA ASP A 162 16.49 -18.61 -12.64
C ASP A 162 15.16 -18.68 -13.41
N GLN A 163 15.12 -17.99 -14.54
CA GLN A 163 13.93 -17.85 -15.40
C GLN A 163 13.40 -19.22 -15.88
N ALA A 164 14.28 -20.13 -16.30
CA ALA A 164 13.84 -21.43 -16.84
C ALA A 164 13.19 -22.28 -15.75
N LYS A 165 13.73 -22.24 -14.54
CA LYS A 165 13.16 -22.92 -13.37
C LYS A 165 11.84 -22.27 -12.95
N ALA A 166 11.76 -20.94 -12.93
CA ALA A 166 10.54 -20.19 -12.62
C ALA A 166 9.40 -20.54 -13.59
N LEU A 167 9.66 -20.49 -14.90
CA LEU A 167 8.68 -20.86 -15.94
C LEU A 167 8.24 -22.32 -15.82
N THR A 168 9.19 -23.24 -15.58
CA THR A 168 8.87 -24.68 -15.40
C THR A 168 8.02 -24.90 -14.15
N ALA A 169 8.32 -24.22 -13.05
CA ALA A 169 7.59 -24.32 -11.80
C ALA A 169 6.18 -23.71 -11.90
N ALA A 170 6.04 -22.58 -12.58
CA ALA A 170 4.76 -21.97 -12.89
C ALA A 170 3.91 -22.92 -13.76
N ALA A 171 4.48 -23.46 -14.84
CA ALA A 171 3.79 -24.41 -15.72
C ALA A 171 3.38 -25.70 -14.97
N ALA A 172 4.23 -26.23 -14.10
CA ALA A 172 3.90 -27.37 -13.24
C ALA A 172 2.75 -27.06 -12.26
N SER A 173 2.59 -25.80 -11.89
CA SER A 173 1.51 -25.28 -11.05
C SER A 173 0.24 -24.92 -11.84
N GLY A 174 0.23 -25.14 -13.15
CA GLY A 174 -0.93 -24.94 -14.03
C GLY A 174 -1.03 -23.56 -14.67
N TRP A 175 0.06 -22.80 -14.69
CA TRP A 175 0.17 -21.59 -15.53
C TRP A 175 0.39 -21.97 -17.00
N GLU A 176 -0.21 -21.20 -17.91
CA GLU A 176 -0.01 -21.30 -19.35
C GLU A 176 0.45 -19.94 -19.88
N PRO A 177 1.48 -19.88 -20.75
CA PRO A 177 1.98 -18.62 -21.30
C PRO A 177 0.98 -17.97 -22.26
N ALA A 178 1.04 -16.64 -22.35
CA ALA A 178 0.25 -15.84 -23.28
C ALA A 178 0.43 -16.28 -24.76
N PRO A 179 -0.59 -16.07 -25.62
CA PRO A 179 -0.49 -16.34 -27.04
C PRO A 179 0.69 -15.60 -27.68
N GLN A 180 1.29 -16.19 -28.72
CA GLN A 180 2.47 -15.64 -29.41
C GLN A 180 2.28 -14.19 -29.91
N GLU A 181 1.04 -13.78 -30.16
CA GLU A 181 0.64 -12.46 -30.65
C GLU A 181 0.68 -11.37 -29.56
N GLU A 182 0.69 -11.78 -28.28
CA GLU A 182 0.68 -10.90 -27.10
C GLU A 182 2.06 -10.84 -26.41
N LEU A 183 3.01 -11.69 -26.82
CA LEU A 183 4.38 -11.68 -26.30
C LEU A 183 5.14 -10.46 -26.80
N THR A 184 5.83 -9.77 -25.90
CA THR A 184 6.66 -8.62 -26.24
C THR A 184 8.11 -9.05 -26.51
N GLN A 185 8.89 -8.16 -27.13
CA GLN A 185 10.32 -8.40 -27.32
C GLN A 185 11.08 -8.43 -25.98
N GLU A 186 10.55 -7.73 -24.97
CA GLU A 186 11.12 -7.64 -23.61
C GLU A 186 10.74 -8.84 -22.74
N ASP A 187 9.59 -9.48 -23.01
CA ASP A 187 9.16 -10.71 -22.35
C ASP A 187 8.73 -11.81 -23.35
N PRO A 188 9.70 -12.45 -24.04
CA PRO A 188 9.40 -13.42 -25.09
C PRO A 188 8.88 -14.78 -24.60
N HIS A 189 8.81 -15.00 -23.28
CA HIS A 189 8.37 -16.27 -22.68
C HIS A 189 7.26 -16.08 -21.63
N ASP A 190 6.69 -14.88 -21.54
CA ASP A 190 5.66 -14.51 -20.55
C ASP A 190 6.12 -14.78 -19.11
N LEU A 191 7.37 -14.41 -18.79
CA LEU A 191 7.90 -14.47 -17.44
C LEU A 191 7.08 -13.62 -16.47
N THR A 192 6.61 -12.45 -16.91
CA THR A 192 5.74 -11.59 -16.10
C THR A 192 4.44 -12.32 -15.77
N GLY A 193 3.79 -12.96 -16.76
CA GLY A 193 2.59 -13.78 -16.51
C GLY A 193 2.85 -14.94 -15.56
N ALA A 194 4.01 -15.61 -15.66
CA ALA A 194 4.39 -16.70 -14.76
C ALA A 194 4.56 -16.23 -13.30
N VAL A 195 5.23 -15.10 -13.11
CA VAL A 195 5.46 -14.50 -11.78
C VAL A 195 4.15 -13.99 -11.20
N MET A 196 3.32 -13.30 -11.98
CA MET A 196 1.98 -12.85 -11.55
C MET A 196 1.11 -14.03 -11.11
N PHE A 197 1.10 -15.11 -11.89
CA PHE A 197 0.37 -16.33 -11.53
C PHE A 197 0.85 -16.91 -10.19
N ALA A 198 2.16 -16.99 -9.99
CA ALA A 198 2.74 -17.51 -8.75
C ALA A 198 2.44 -16.59 -7.55
N ALA A 199 2.49 -15.27 -7.74
CA ALA A 199 2.13 -14.28 -6.75
C ALA A 199 0.67 -14.43 -6.29
N GLU A 200 -0.24 -14.82 -7.18
CA GLU A 200 -1.66 -15.01 -6.84
C GLU A 200 -1.98 -16.39 -6.23
N THR A 201 -1.20 -17.43 -6.56
CA THR A 201 -1.61 -18.82 -6.27
C THR A 201 -0.78 -19.53 -5.22
N THR A 202 0.54 -19.37 -5.23
CA THR A 202 1.45 -20.16 -4.38
C THR A 202 2.25 -19.31 -3.41
N GLY A 203 2.53 -18.05 -3.76
CA GLY A 203 3.41 -17.14 -2.99
C GLY A 203 4.89 -17.55 -2.96
N ASP A 204 5.21 -18.74 -3.49
CA ASP A 204 6.54 -19.30 -3.64
C ASP A 204 6.70 -19.77 -5.09
N LEU A 205 7.81 -19.36 -5.72
CA LEU A 205 8.13 -19.66 -7.11
C LEU A 205 9.59 -20.11 -7.21
N PRO A 206 9.86 -21.42 -7.30
CA PRO A 206 11.23 -21.91 -7.46
C PRO A 206 11.96 -21.25 -8.64
N GLY A 207 13.07 -20.57 -8.37
CA GLY A 207 13.80 -19.77 -9.36
C GLY A 207 13.54 -18.26 -9.26
N ALA A 208 12.69 -17.85 -8.33
CA ALA A 208 12.51 -16.47 -7.89
C ALA A 208 12.45 -16.39 -6.37
N ASP A 209 12.93 -15.28 -5.80
CA ASP A 209 12.78 -14.96 -4.38
C ASP A 209 11.83 -13.77 -4.24
N CYS A 210 10.99 -13.77 -3.21
CA CYS A 210 10.16 -12.62 -2.87
C CYS A 210 11.04 -11.56 -2.20
N LEU A 211 11.19 -10.40 -2.82
CA LEU A 211 11.91 -9.25 -2.26
C LEU A 211 11.04 -8.51 -1.25
N ASN A 212 9.74 -8.40 -1.53
CA ASN A 212 8.78 -7.67 -0.70
C ASN A 212 7.40 -8.31 -0.82
N ASP A 213 6.69 -8.39 0.31
CA ASP A 213 5.30 -8.86 0.37
C ASP A 213 4.60 -8.04 1.46
N THR A 214 3.94 -6.98 1.04
CA THR A 214 3.19 -6.10 1.93
C THR A 214 1.72 -6.18 1.57
N GLN A 215 0.89 -6.31 2.61
CA GLN A 215 -0.55 -6.40 2.46
C GLN A 215 -1.21 -5.58 3.57
N GLU A 216 -2.15 -4.75 3.17
CA GLU A 216 -3.02 -4.01 4.07
C GLU A 216 -4.47 -4.40 3.80
N GLY A 217 -5.24 -4.56 4.87
CA GLY A 217 -6.68 -4.80 4.80
C GLY A 217 -7.41 -3.77 5.64
N GLN A 218 -8.34 -3.05 5.03
CA GLN A 218 -9.13 -2.01 5.67
C GLN A 218 -10.62 -2.30 5.47
N LEU A 219 -11.41 -2.21 6.54
CA LEU A 219 -12.86 -2.11 6.44
C LEU A 219 -13.21 -0.66 6.09
N LEU A 220 -13.84 -0.45 4.93
CA LEU A 220 -14.28 0.87 4.50
C LEU A 220 -15.57 1.26 5.20
N LEU A 221 -15.57 2.43 5.84
CA LEU A 221 -16.69 3.00 6.57
C LEU A 221 -17.06 4.35 5.94
N SER A 222 -18.26 4.45 5.36
CA SER A 222 -18.75 5.71 4.80
C SER A 222 -18.82 6.84 5.84
N ALA A 223 -18.97 6.49 7.12
CA ALA A 223 -18.91 7.43 8.24
C ALA A 223 -17.51 8.03 8.48
N GLN A 224 -16.44 7.37 8.02
CA GLN A 224 -15.06 7.85 8.08
C GLN A 224 -14.62 8.56 6.79
N GLY A 225 -15.57 8.81 5.86
CA GLY A 225 -15.28 9.45 4.58
C GLY A 225 -14.62 8.52 3.56
N ASP A 226 -14.53 7.21 3.85
CA ASP A 226 -14.05 6.24 2.89
C ASP A 226 -14.97 6.18 1.65
N GLU A 227 -14.37 5.88 0.51
CA GLU A 227 -15.09 5.68 -0.74
C GLU A 227 -14.49 4.52 -1.51
N VAL A 228 -15.25 3.89 -2.41
CA VAL A 228 -14.69 2.83 -3.27
C VAL A 228 -13.69 3.40 -4.26
N ALA A 229 -12.72 2.58 -4.68
CA ALA A 229 -11.77 3.02 -5.69
C ALA A 229 -12.46 3.18 -7.05
N ASP A 230 -12.15 4.26 -7.77
CA ASP A 230 -12.58 4.42 -9.16
C ASP A 230 -12.02 3.29 -10.03
N TRP A 231 -12.83 2.78 -10.95
CA TRP A 231 -12.37 1.80 -11.91
C TRP A 231 -11.48 2.48 -12.95
N SER A 232 -10.20 2.10 -12.98
CA SER A 232 -9.25 2.49 -14.03
C SER A 232 -8.91 1.30 -14.91
N ALA A 233 -8.89 1.52 -16.23
CA ALA A 233 -8.32 0.57 -17.19
C ALA A 233 -6.80 0.72 -17.32
N GLU A 234 -6.24 1.80 -16.77
CA GLU A 234 -4.80 2.02 -16.70
C GLU A 234 -4.26 1.35 -15.43
N PRO A 235 -3.10 0.67 -15.51
CA PRO A 235 -2.48 0.09 -14.33
C PRO A 235 -2.24 1.20 -13.30
N VAL A 236 -2.47 0.90 -12.03
CA VAL A 236 -2.05 1.79 -10.94
C VAL A 236 -0.53 1.91 -11.05
N ARG A 237 -0.07 3.05 -11.55
CA ARG A 237 1.36 3.37 -11.64
C ARG A 237 1.73 4.08 -10.34
N VAL A 238 2.38 3.33 -9.46
CA VAL A 238 3.13 3.91 -8.35
C VAL A 238 4.57 3.99 -8.84
N ASP A 239 5.16 5.18 -8.78
CA ASP A 239 6.58 5.33 -9.09
C ASP A 239 7.36 4.83 -7.88
N PHE A 240 7.87 3.60 -7.96
CA PHE A 240 8.76 3.06 -6.96
C PHE A 240 10.15 3.61 -7.27
N GLY A 241 10.54 4.69 -6.57
CA GLY A 241 11.89 5.25 -6.67
C GLY A 241 12.97 4.17 -6.46
N SER A 242 14.20 4.46 -6.90
CA SER A 242 15.33 3.55 -6.75
C SER A 242 15.80 3.46 -5.29
N GLY A 243 15.36 2.43 -4.53
CA GLY A 243 16.01 2.08 -3.26
C GLY A 243 15.20 1.21 -2.29
N TRP A 244 15.91 0.41 -1.48
CA TRP A 244 15.34 -0.56 -0.54
C TRP A 244 14.56 0.09 0.62
N ARG A 245 13.51 -0.61 1.06
CA ARG A 245 12.67 -0.29 2.21
C ARG A 245 13.23 -0.92 3.48
N LEU A 246 13.67 -0.11 4.44
CA LEU A 246 13.76 -0.55 5.83
C LEU A 246 12.35 -0.80 6.34
N HIS A 247 12.02 -2.07 6.62
CA HIS A 247 10.81 -2.40 7.36
C HIS A 247 10.81 -1.63 8.69
N ARG A 248 9.89 -0.67 8.82
CA ARG A 248 9.43 -0.15 10.11
C ARG A 248 8.82 -1.33 10.86
N THR A 249 9.65 -2.10 11.54
CA THR A 249 9.17 -3.09 12.51
C THR A 249 8.51 -2.27 13.59
N ASN A 250 7.18 -2.30 13.60
CA ASN A 250 6.36 -1.90 14.72
C ASN A 250 6.97 -2.51 15.99
N ARG A 251 7.71 -1.72 16.77
CA ARG A 251 8.05 -2.02 18.15
C ARG A 251 6.79 -1.87 19.01
N SER A 252 5.77 -2.67 18.70
CA SER A 252 4.82 -3.13 19.70
C SER A 252 5.47 -4.30 20.44
N GLY A 253 6.55 -3.99 21.16
CA GLY A 253 7.24 -4.90 22.05
C GLY A 253 7.34 -4.20 23.39
N THR A 254 6.57 -4.68 24.36
CA THR A 254 6.65 -4.33 25.78
C THR A 254 8.10 -4.18 26.25
N ALA A 255 8.59 -2.94 26.34
CA ALA A 255 9.88 -2.65 26.95
C ALA A 255 9.69 -2.65 28.47
N SER A 256 9.99 -3.79 29.09
CA SER A 256 10.35 -3.83 30.49
C SER A 256 11.51 -2.87 30.73
N SER A 257 11.34 -2.05 31.76
CA SER A 257 12.32 -1.16 32.39
C SER A 257 13.77 -1.65 32.32
N THR A 258 14.69 -0.81 31.85
CA THR A 258 15.83 -0.28 32.64
C THR A 258 16.73 0.60 31.77
N GLY A 259 16.94 1.85 32.17
CA GLY A 259 18.01 2.71 31.66
C GLY A 259 17.53 3.98 30.96
N ALA A 260 16.86 4.88 31.68
CA ALA A 260 16.50 6.20 31.18
C ALA A 260 17.74 7.03 30.86
N VAL A 261 17.97 7.27 29.57
CA VAL A 261 18.59 8.49 29.06
C VAL A 261 17.42 9.44 28.76
N PRO A 262 17.45 10.72 29.16
CA PRO A 262 16.30 11.59 28.98
C PRO A 262 16.17 11.94 27.49
N GLU A 263 15.22 11.31 26.82
CA GLU A 263 14.66 11.81 25.56
C GLU A 263 14.05 13.19 25.87
N SER A 264 14.53 14.21 25.17
CA SER A 264 13.88 15.51 25.21
C SER A 264 12.53 15.38 24.51
N ASP A 265 11.43 15.46 25.27
CA ASP A 265 10.09 15.77 24.78
C ASP A 265 10.17 17.06 23.95
N GLN A 266 10.38 16.95 22.64
CA GLN A 266 10.16 18.05 21.71
C GLN A 266 8.67 18.01 21.38
N GLU A 267 7.90 18.83 22.07
CA GLU A 267 6.48 19.05 21.82
C GLU A 267 6.30 19.41 20.33
N GLN A 268 5.55 18.58 19.60
CA GLN A 268 5.31 18.77 18.16
C GLN A 268 4.65 20.14 17.92
N PRO A 269 5.02 20.88 16.85
CA PRO A 269 4.42 22.19 16.57
C PRO A 269 2.89 22.12 16.42
N ASP A 270 2.17 23.11 16.96
CA ASP A 270 0.72 23.23 16.77
C ASP A 270 0.40 23.78 15.37
N PHE A 271 0.37 22.88 14.38
CA PHE A 271 0.09 23.24 12.99
C PHE A 271 -1.30 23.86 12.78
N ALA A 272 -2.29 23.52 13.61
CA ALA A 272 -3.61 24.13 13.53
C ALA A 272 -3.56 25.62 13.91
N ALA A 273 -2.73 26.00 14.89
CA ALA A 273 -2.52 27.39 15.24
C ALA A 273 -1.60 28.13 14.25
N LEU A 274 -0.54 27.47 13.78
CA LEU A 274 0.47 28.06 12.89
C LEU A 274 -0.07 28.34 11.48
N PHE A 275 -0.93 27.46 10.97
CA PHE A 275 -1.53 27.55 9.63
C PHE A 275 -3.05 27.69 9.71
N ALA A 276 -3.52 28.56 10.60
CA ALA A 276 -4.95 28.77 10.83
C ALA A 276 -5.69 29.07 9.52
N LEU A 277 -6.67 28.22 9.20
CA LEU A 277 -7.44 28.33 7.96
C LEU A 277 -8.28 29.62 7.93
N PRO A 278 -8.38 30.30 6.78
CA PRO A 278 -9.33 31.39 6.62
C PRO A 278 -10.76 30.87 6.77
N ALA A 279 -11.69 31.75 7.15
CA ALA A 279 -13.10 31.39 7.20
C ALA A 279 -13.56 30.90 5.80
N ALA A 280 -14.30 29.78 5.76
CA ALA A 280 -14.83 29.21 4.53
C ALA A 280 -15.51 30.28 3.65
N CYS A 281 -15.13 30.36 2.37
CA CYS A 281 -15.83 31.22 1.41
C CYS A 281 -16.88 30.41 0.66
N ASP A 282 -18.13 30.82 0.80
CA ASP A 282 -19.27 30.26 0.05
C ASP A 282 -19.52 31.06 -1.25
N CYS A 283 -18.47 31.55 -1.88
CA CYS A 283 -18.56 32.51 -2.97
C CYS A 283 -18.18 31.89 -4.32
N GLU A 284 -19.01 32.09 -5.35
CA GLU A 284 -18.76 31.62 -6.73
C GLU A 284 -17.98 32.65 -7.58
N GLU A 285 -17.24 33.57 -6.95
CA GLU A 285 -16.49 34.62 -7.65
C GLU A 285 -15.11 34.12 -8.09
N GLU A 286 -14.79 34.24 -9.38
CA GLU A 286 -13.51 33.79 -9.98
C GLU A 286 -12.26 34.48 -9.38
N ASP A 287 -12.39 35.70 -8.84
CA ASP A 287 -11.28 36.50 -8.28
C ASP A 287 -11.35 36.63 -6.73
N CYS A 288 -12.01 35.69 -6.04
CA CYS A 288 -12.11 35.78 -4.59
C CYS A 288 -10.79 35.42 -3.90
N ARG A 289 -10.14 36.41 -3.28
CA ARG A 289 -8.93 36.21 -2.45
C ARG A 289 -9.09 35.28 -1.24
N LYS A 290 -10.33 34.95 -0.85
CA LYS A 290 -10.60 33.95 0.20
C LYS A 290 -10.67 32.52 -0.36
N CYS A 291 -10.78 32.41 -1.68
CA CYS A 291 -10.71 31.17 -2.43
C CYS A 291 -9.29 30.89 -2.96
N ASP A 292 -8.35 31.83 -2.80
CA ASP A 292 -6.93 31.60 -3.10
C ASP A 292 -6.44 30.36 -2.35
N TRP A 293 -5.58 29.59 -3.02
CA TRP A 293 -4.94 28.43 -2.43
C TRP A 293 -4.18 28.80 -1.15
N THR A 294 -4.24 27.94 -0.15
CA THR A 294 -3.48 28.11 1.09
C THR A 294 -2.78 26.81 1.49
N LEU A 295 -1.54 26.93 1.99
CA LEU A 295 -0.89 25.84 2.71
C LEU A 295 -1.70 25.54 3.98
N THR A 296 -2.25 24.33 4.06
CA THR A 296 -3.15 23.90 5.13
C THR A 296 -2.37 23.31 6.32
N PRO A 297 -2.95 23.27 7.55
CA PRO A 297 -2.33 22.60 8.70
C PRO A 297 -1.91 21.16 8.43
N ARG A 298 -2.78 20.39 7.76
CA ARG A 298 -2.55 18.97 7.44
C ARG A 298 -1.37 18.80 6.49
N THR A 299 -1.33 19.59 5.43
CA THR A 299 -0.24 19.55 4.45
C THR A 299 1.08 20.03 5.08
N ALA A 300 1.05 21.08 5.89
CA ALA A 300 2.22 21.60 6.58
C ALA A 300 2.80 20.61 7.61
N GLU A 301 1.94 19.86 8.31
CA GLU A 301 2.36 18.85 9.27
C GLU A 301 3.06 17.66 8.58
N LEU A 302 2.50 17.16 7.48
CA LEU A 302 3.13 16.09 6.70
C LEU A 302 4.49 16.51 6.11
N LEU A 303 4.56 17.71 5.53
CA LEU A 303 5.81 18.25 5.00
C LEU A 303 6.86 18.44 6.09
N TYR A 304 6.45 18.89 7.27
CA TYR A 304 7.35 19.01 8.41
C TYR A 304 7.89 17.63 8.83
N SER A 305 7.00 16.64 8.94
CA SER A 305 7.37 15.27 9.31
C SER A 305 8.36 14.66 8.29
N ALA A 306 8.11 14.86 6.99
CA ALA A 306 9.04 14.45 5.93
C ALA A 306 10.41 15.13 6.02
N LEU A 307 10.43 16.45 6.22
CA LEU A 307 11.69 17.20 6.36
C LEU A 307 12.47 16.78 7.61
N VAL A 308 11.79 16.45 8.71
CA VAL A 308 12.44 15.96 9.93
C VAL A 308 13.06 14.59 9.69
N GLU A 309 12.34 13.65 9.08
CA GLU A 309 12.85 12.31 8.79
C GLU A 309 14.01 12.35 7.77
N LEU A 310 13.87 13.17 6.72
CA LEU A 310 14.96 13.41 5.76
C LEU A 310 16.19 14.02 6.43
N ALA A 311 16.01 14.95 7.38
CA ALA A 311 17.14 15.51 8.13
C ALA A 311 17.87 14.42 8.93
N GLU A 312 17.12 13.57 9.65
CA GLU A 312 17.68 12.46 10.42
C GLU A 312 18.45 11.49 9.53
N SER A 313 17.83 11.01 8.45
CA SER A 313 18.48 10.13 7.49
C SER A 313 19.73 10.77 6.86
N ALA A 314 19.68 12.05 6.49
CA ALA A 314 20.81 12.74 5.90
C ALA A 314 21.97 12.93 6.89
N TYR A 315 21.71 13.20 8.18
CA TYR A 315 22.77 13.31 9.18
C TYR A 315 23.40 11.94 9.47
N ASP A 316 22.59 10.89 9.58
CA ASP A 316 23.08 9.53 9.81
C ASP A 316 23.92 9.04 8.62
N ASP A 317 23.41 9.19 7.41
CA ASP A 317 24.16 8.84 6.19
C ASP A 317 25.44 9.67 6.09
N ALA A 318 25.42 10.97 6.42
CA ALA A 318 26.60 11.82 6.34
C ALA A 318 27.68 11.41 7.36
N ALA A 319 27.26 10.98 8.55
CA ALA A 319 28.15 10.50 9.59
C ALA A 319 28.80 9.16 9.22
N GLU A 320 28.05 8.24 8.62
CA GLU A 320 28.54 6.93 8.22
C GLU A 320 29.39 6.99 6.93
N LEU A 321 28.91 7.71 5.91
CA LEU A 321 29.55 7.78 4.60
C LEU A 321 30.79 8.69 4.60
N GLY A 322 30.80 9.75 5.42
CA GLY A 322 31.92 10.68 5.54
C GLY A 322 32.27 11.34 4.20
N ASP A 323 33.54 11.25 3.80
CA ASP A 323 34.04 11.76 2.51
C ASP A 323 34.03 10.69 1.39
N ARG A 324 33.57 9.47 1.69
CA ARG A 324 33.55 8.38 0.72
C ARG A 324 32.52 8.70 -0.38
N PRO A 325 32.82 8.50 -1.67
CA PRO A 325 31.81 8.69 -2.70
C PRO A 325 30.70 7.64 -2.58
N VAL A 326 29.48 8.03 -2.95
CA VAL A 326 28.41 7.07 -3.27
C VAL A 326 28.80 6.36 -4.57
N ILE A 327 28.62 5.04 -4.62
CA ILE A 327 28.86 4.22 -5.81
C ILE A 327 27.55 3.60 -6.26
N LYS A 328 27.45 3.15 -7.52
CA LYS A 328 26.20 2.53 -8.03
C LYS A 328 25.78 1.29 -7.25
N ASP A 329 26.73 0.54 -6.71
CA ASP A 329 26.44 -0.61 -5.85
C ASP A 329 25.85 -0.20 -4.48
N ASP A 330 25.97 1.08 -4.10
CA ASP A 330 25.32 1.69 -2.94
C ASP A 330 23.93 2.28 -3.29
N ASP A 331 23.45 2.15 -4.53
CA ASP A 331 22.12 2.64 -4.92
C ASP A 331 21.04 1.94 -4.07
N GLY A 332 20.29 2.74 -3.31
CA GLY A 332 19.35 2.25 -2.30
C GLY A 332 19.96 1.81 -0.95
N ALA A 333 21.27 1.92 -0.74
CA ALA A 333 21.93 1.60 0.54
C ALA A 333 21.91 2.77 1.54
N TRP A 334 21.79 4.00 1.03
CA TRP A 334 21.72 5.25 1.80
C TRP A 334 20.31 5.80 1.76
N GLY A 335 19.71 6.15 2.91
CA GLY A 335 18.33 6.62 2.97
C GLY A 335 18.11 7.98 2.28
N PHE A 336 19.17 8.78 2.16
CA PHE A 336 19.14 10.13 1.58
C PHE A 336 20.08 10.27 0.38
N PHE A 337 21.39 10.01 0.54
CA PHE A 337 22.37 10.39 -0.49
C PHE A 337 22.36 9.52 -1.76
N SER A 338 21.77 8.33 -1.71
CA SER A 338 21.58 7.50 -2.92
C SER A 338 20.50 8.08 -3.85
N ARG A 339 19.52 8.81 -3.29
CA ARG A 339 18.41 9.45 -4.01
C ARG A 339 18.82 10.70 -4.78
N LEU A 340 20.01 11.25 -4.51
CA LEU A 340 20.49 12.47 -5.17
C LEU A 340 21.08 12.18 -6.56
N PRO A 341 21.09 13.18 -7.47
CA PRO A 341 21.72 13.04 -8.77
C PRO A 341 23.19 12.63 -8.67
N GLN A 342 23.63 11.75 -9.58
CA GLN A 342 25.00 11.20 -9.57
C GLN A 342 26.10 12.26 -9.55
N VAL A 343 25.86 13.45 -10.10
CA VAL A 343 26.80 14.59 -10.05
C VAL A 343 27.20 14.98 -8.62
N THR A 344 26.37 14.64 -7.62
CA THR A 344 26.60 14.93 -6.20
C THR A 344 27.37 13.83 -5.46
N TRP A 345 27.51 12.64 -6.03
CA TRP A 345 27.95 11.45 -5.30
C TRP A 345 29.37 11.55 -4.71
N ARG A 346 30.22 12.40 -5.30
CA ARG A 346 31.60 12.65 -4.86
C ARG A 346 31.74 13.78 -3.84
N GLN A 347 30.64 14.41 -3.42
CA GLN A 347 30.68 15.50 -2.46
C GLN A 347 31.11 15.03 -1.07
N ASN A 348 31.77 15.91 -0.34
CA ASN A 348 32.41 15.60 0.94
C ASN A 348 31.44 15.65 2.14
N ALA A 349 31.90 15.24 3.32
CA ALA A 349 31.10 15.20 4.53
C ALA A 349 30.52 16.56 4.92
N GLN A 350 31.24 17.66 4.69
CA GLN A 350 30.75 19.00 5.01
C GLN A 350 29.57 19.39 4.11
N TRP A 351 29.67 19.13 2.80
CA TRP A 351 28.60 19.37 1.85
C TRP A 351 27.35 18.56 2.20
N ARG A 352 27.54 17.28 2.57
CA ARG A 352 26.47 16.38 3.00
C ARG A 352 25.74 16.85 4.25
N ARG A 353 26.50 17.31 5.26
CA ARG A 353 25.91 17.96 6.45
C ARG A 353 25.18 19.25 6.09
N GLY A 354 25.63 19.98 5.06
CA GLY A 354 24.94 21.13 4.50
C GLY A 354 23.54 20.79 3.99
N LEU A 355 23.38 19.66 3.30
CA LEU A 355 22.07 19.18 2.85
C LEU A 355 21.18 18.73 3.99
N ALA A 356 21.71 17.96 4.95
CA ALA A 356 20.97 17.60 6.15
C ALA A 356 20.47 18.84 6.90
N ARG A 357 21.27 19.92 6.89
CA ARG A 357 20.89 21.21 7.46
C ARG A 357 19.83 21.96 6.64
N ALA A 358 19.79 21.80 5.32
CA ALA A 358 18.73 22.37 4.49
C ALA A 358 17.35 21.78 4.86
N CYS A 359 17.29 20.48 5.18
CA CYS A 359 16.08 19.85 5.73
C CYS A 359 15.63 20.53 7.03
N ASP A 360 16.55 20.76 7.98
CA ASP A 360 16.28 21.48 9.23
C ASP A 360 15.77 22.91 9.01
N ASP A 361 16.35 23.61 8.04
CA ASP A 361 16.01 25.01 7.77
C ASP A 361 14.58 25.14 7.22
N LEU A 362 14.16 24.23 6.32
CA LEU A 362 12.80 24.18 5.79
C LEU A 362 11.79 23.66 6.83
N ALA A 363 12.15 22.65 7.63
CA ALA A 363 11.32 22.19 8.75
C ALA A 363 11.12 23.32 9.78
N GLY A 364 12.18 24.11 10.03
CA GLY A 364 12.14 25.27 10.91
C GLY A 364 11.24 26.40 10.41
N ASP A 365 11.09 26.56 9.08
CA ASP A 365 10.10 27.48 8.51
C ASP A 365 8.69 27.03 8.83
N LEU A 366 8.36 25.77 8.58
CA LEU A 366 7.06 25.19 8.87
C LEU A 366 6.72 25.25 10.36
N ALA A 367 7.65 24.86 11.23
CA ALA A 367 7.51 24.96 12.68
C ALA A 367 7.34 26.41 13.19
N SER A 368 7.68 27.40 12.37
CA SER A 368 7.47 28.82 12.64
C SER A 368 6.22 29.41 11.96
N GLY A 369 5.39 28.59 11.31
CA GLY A 369 4.22 29.04 10.55
C GLY A 369 4.56 29.79 9.26
N ARG A 370 5.76 29.58 8.71
CA ARG A 370 6.18 30.14 7.41
C ARG A 370 6.13 29.06 6.34
N TRP A 371 5.93 29.49 5.10
CA TRP A 371 6.06 28.60 3.94
C TRP A 371 7.53 28.22 3.76
N PRO A 372 7.85 26.96 3.44
CA PRO A 372 9.21 26.48 3.23
C PRO A 372 9.70 26.96 1.87
N ARG A 373 10.20 28.20 1.79
CA ARG A 373 10.69 28.78 0.53
C ARG A 373 12.19 28.52 0.38
N PRO A 374 12.62 27.76 -0.63
CA PRO A 374 14.03 27.53 -0.87
C PRO A 374 14.79 28.83 -1.10
N VAL A 375 15.94 28.98 -0.43
CA VAL A 375 16.87 30.09 -0.69
C VAL A 375 18.06 29.72 -1.55
N CYS A 376 18.25 28.43 -1.85
CA CYS A 376 19.35 27.92 -2.65
C CYS A 376 18.97 26.56 -3.26
N ALA A 377 19.77 26.06 -4.22
CA ALA A 377 19.48 24.81 -4.92
C ALA A 377 19.49 23.58 -3.99
N ALA A 378 20.26 23.61 -2.89
CA ALA A 378 20.22 22.55 -1.89
C ALA A 378 18.85 22.46 -1.20
N GLU A 379 18.27 23.60 -0.79
CA GLU A 379 16.93 23.64 -0.22
C GLU A 379 15.87 23.25 -1.26
N GLU A 380 16.06 23.63 -2.53
CA GLU A 380 15.16 23.25 -3.62
C GLU A 380 15.10 21.73 -3.80
N MET A 381 16.27 21.09 -3.90
CA MET A 381 16.37 19.63 -4.01
C MET A 381 15.73 18.92 -2.82
N VAL A 382 16.02 19.38 -1.59
CA VAL A 382 15.46 18.79 -0.37
C VAL A 382 13.94 18.93 -0.34
N LEU A 383 13.41 20.08 -0.71
CA LEU A 383 11.96 20.30 -0.70
C LEU A 383 11.26 19.42 -1.73
N HIS A 384 11.87 19.16 -2.88
CA HIS A 384 11.35 18.19 -3.85
C HIS A 384 11.25 16.78 -3.23
N LEU A 385 12.32 16.30 -2.60
CA LEU A 385 12.31 15.00 -1.91
C LEU A 385 11.24 14.96 -0.80
N ALA A 386 11.08 16.05 -0.05
CA ALA A 386 10.08 16.11 1.02
C ALA A 386 8.65 16.13 0.50
N LEU A 387 8.38 16.76 -0.65
CA LEU A 387 7.07 16.74 -1.29
C LEU A 387 6.71 15.34 -1.79
N ASP A 388 7.67 14.62 -2.36
CA ASP A 388 7.49 13.24 -2.79
C ASP A 388 7.21 12.30 -1.59
N ASP A 389 7.88 12.51 -0.47
CA ASP A 389 7.76 11.66 0.74
C ASP A 389 6.55 12.04 1.62
N ALA A 390 6.02 13.26 1.53
CA ALA A 390 5.06 13.81 2.50
C ALA A 390 3.84 12.91 2.74
N LEU A 391 3.30 12.30 1.68
CA LEU A 391 2.11 11.44 1.80
C LEU A 391 2.41 10.13 2.53
N GLU A 392 3.65 9.65 2.52
CA GLU A 392 4.06 8.44 3.26
C GLU A 392 3.97 8.62 4.78
N HIS A 393 3.98 9.87 5.25
CA HIS A 393 3.82 10.20 6.67
C HIS A 393 2.36 10.24 7.12
N LEU A 394 1.40 10.05 6.21
CA LEU A 394 -0.01 10.01 6.56
C LEU A 394 -0.32 8.71 7.33
N GLU A 395 -0.51 8.83 8.65
CA GLU A 395 -0.90 7.69 9.49
C GLU A 395 -2.36 7.26 9.22
N ALA A 396 -2.56 5.98 8.89
CA ALA A 396 -3.89 5.41 8.73
C ALA A 396 -4.60 5.27 10.10
N GLY A 397 -5.64 6.07 10.33
CA GLY A 397 -6.53 5.96 11.50
C GLY A 397 -7.14 7.28 11.96
N ASP A 398 -8.41 7.26 12.37
CA ASP A 398 -9.18 8.42 12.85
C ASP A 398 -8.73 8.98 14.21
N GLY A 399 -7.87 8.25 14.92
CA GLY A 399 -7.28 8.66 16.20
C GLY A 399 -5.88 9.28 16.12
N SER A 400 -5.30 9.45 14.92
CA SER A 400 -3.97 10.07 14.81
C SER A 400 -4.04 11.57 15.14
N PRO A 401 -2.96 12.17 15.68
CA PRO A 401 -2.87 13.62 15.85
C PRO A 401 -3.15 14.39 14.55
N HIS A 402 -2.74 13.80 13.42
CA HIS A 402 -3.01 14.32 12.09
C HIS A 402 -4.52 14.38 11.78
N ALA A 403 -5.29 13.34 12.10
CA ALA A 403 -6.74 13.30 11.89
C ALA A 403 -7.50 14.39 12.67
N ALA A 404 -6.94 14.89 13.77
CA ALA A 404 -7.53 15.97 14.58
C ALA A 404 -7.32 17.38 14.00
N LEU A 405 -6.46 17.53 12.99
CA LEU A 405 -6.22 18.83 12.35
C LEU A 405 -7.44 19.30 11.54
N PRO A 406 -7.66 20.63 11.40
CA PRO A 406 -8.74 21.16 10.57
C PRO A 406 -8.63 20.67 9.12
N THR A 407 -9.76 20.27 8.53
CA THR A 407 -9.83 19.88 7.11
C THR A 407 -10.06 21.10 6.22
N HIS A 408 -9.52 21.06 5.01
CA HIS A 408 -9.67 22.08 3.98
C HIS A 408 -9.69 21.46 2.58
N ARG A 409 -10.26 22.17 1.60
CA ARG A 409 -10.30 21.71 0.19
C ARG A 409 -8.92 21.62 -0.47
N ASP A 410 -7.95 22.34 0.06
CA ASP A 410 -6.57 22.41 -0.46
C ASP A 410 -5.65 21.42 0.28
N ASP A 411 -6.19 20.54 1.13
CA ASP A 411 -5.40 19.53 1.83
C ASP A 411 -4.73 18.59 0.84
N TYR A 412 -3.42 18.36 1.04
CA TYR A 412 -2.57 17.45 0.25
C TYR A 412 -2.44 17.84 -1.23
N ASP A 413 -2.73 19.10 -1.58
CA ASP A 413 -2.45 19.66 -2.90
C ASP A 413 -0.95 19.97 -3.04
N PHE A 414 -0.15 18.90 -3.15
CA PHE A 414 1.30 18.99 -3.28
C PHE A 414 1.74 19.54 -4.65
N ASP A 415 0.89 19.39 -5.68
CA ASP A 415 1.10 20.03 -6.99
C ASP A 415 1.07 21.55 -6.83
N ALA A 416 0.07 22.10 -6.14
CA ALA A 416 0.05 23.53 -5.83
C ALA A 416 1.19 23.96 -4.90
N CYS A 417 1.58 23.12 -3.93
CA CYS A 417 2.80 23.39 -3.14
C CYS A 417 4.02 23.58 -4.05
N SER A 418 4.16 22.72 -5.06
CA SER A 418 5.22 22.82 -6.07
C SER A 418 5.12 24.15 -6.83
N ASP A 419 3.94 24.52 -7.33
CA ASP A 419 3.75 25.78 -8.06
C ASP A 419 4.04 27.04 -7.21
N PHE A 420 3.81 26.98 -5.90
CA PHE A 420 3.88 28.14 -5.01
C PHE A 420 5.19 28.29 -4.21
N PHE A 421 5.89 27.20 -3.91
CA PHE A 421 7.11 27.25 -3.09
C PHE A 421 8.38 27.49 -3.90
N PHE A 422 8.39 27.00 -5.14
CA PHE A 422 9.54 27.07 -6.01
C PHE A 422 9.52 28.28 -6.93
N GLN A 423 10.70 28.68 -7.41
CA GLN A 423 10.83 29.71 -8.45
C GLN A 423 10.91 29.09 -9.83
N ASP A 424 11.63 27.98 -9.92
CA ASP A 424 11.75 27.08 -11.05
C ASP A 424 12.03 25.67 -10.50
N HIS A 425 12.24 24.71 -11.41
CA HIS A 425 12.51 23.30 -11.07
C HIS A 425 13.77 22.80 -11.77
N ASP A 426 14.71 23.71 -12.06
CA ASP A 426 15.87 23.41 -12.90
C ASP A 426 16.80 22.40 -12.18
N VAL A 427 16.77 22.33 -10.85
CA VAL A 427 17.56 21.35 -10.08
C VAL A 427 17.21 19.90 -10.45
N LEU A 428 15.96 19.63 -10.85
CA LEU A 428 15.52 18.29 -11.26
C LEU A 428 16.12 17.86 -12.60
N TRP A 429 16.63 18.78 -13.42
CA TRP A 429 17.29 18.42 -14.67
C TRP A 429 18.55 17.58 -14.45
N LEU A 430 19.14 17.63 -13.26
CA LEU A 430 20.34 16.87 -12.91
C LEU A 430 20.11 15.35 -12.88
N TYR A 431 18.85 14.90 -12.80
CA TYR A 431 18.49 13.49 -12.95
C TYR A 431 18.50 13.00 -14.40
N ASP A 432 18.55 13.90 -15.39
CA ASP A 432 18.65 13.50 -16.80
C ASP A 432 20.01 12.80 -17.06
N SER A 433 19.93 11.66 -17.72
CA SER A 433 21.06 10.84 -18.18
C SER A 433 22.23 11.64 -18.78
N LYS A 434 21.97 12.79 -19.42
CA LYS A 434 23.02 13.65 -20.02
C LYS A 434 23.98 14.28 -19.00
N TYR A 435 23.62 14.33 -17.72
CA TYR A 435 24.45 14.83 -16.63
C TYR A 435 25.04 13.71 -15.76
N SER A 436 24.69 12.44 -16.02
CA SER A 436 25.34 11.29 -15.38
C SER A 436 26.81 11.17 -15.83
N GLU A 437 27.67 10.67 -14.95
CA GLU A 437 29.08 10.41 -15.27
C GLU A 437 29.25 9.39 -16.42
N ASP A 438 28.23 8.55 -16.69
CA ASP A 438 28.23 7.56 -17.78
C ASP A 438 27.94 8.18 -19.16
N ALA A 439 27.47 9.44 -19.21
CA ALA A 439 27.13 10.10 -20.48
C ALA A 439 28.32 10.23 -21.44
N GLY A 440 29.55 10.14 -20.90
CA GLY A 440 30.80 10.16 -21.66
C GLY A 440 31.24 8.82 -22.26
N GLU A 441 30.56 7.71 -21.96
CA GLU A 441 30.89 6.38 -22.52
C GLU A 441 30.04 6.01 -23.76
N ALA A 442 28.96 6.75 -24.03
CA ALA A 442 28.20 6.62 -25.26
C ALA A 442 28.97 7.28 -26.43
N GLU A 443 29.41 6.47 -27.39
CA GLU A 443 30.27 6.87 -28.51
C GLU A 443 29.86 8.22 -29.15
N GLY A 444 30.67 9.26 -28.90
CA GLY A 444 30.71 10.49 -29.71
C GLY A 444 29.94 11.71 -29.20
N ARG A 445 29.33 11.68 -28.01
CA ARG A 445 28.69 12.88 -27.42
C ARG A 445 29.63 13.53 -26.41
N GLU A 446 29.99 14.80 -26.62
CA GLU A 446 30.68 15.56 -25.56
C GLU A 446 29.73 15.69 -24.36
N PRO A 447 30.21 15.44 -23.12
CA PRO A 447 29.39 15.57 -21.93
C PRO A 447 28.85 17.00 -21.84
N VAL A 448 27.54 17.13 -21.68
CA VAL A 448 26.93 18.43 -21.44
C VAL A 448 27.35 18.87 -20.05
N GLY A 449 28.14 19.94 -19.96
CA GLY A 449 28.55 20.49 -18.68
C GLY A 449 27.32 20.89 -17.84
N VAL A 450 27.35 20.55 -16.55
CA VAL A 450 26.35 21.03 -15.59
C VAL A 450 26.38 22.57 -15.60
N PRO A 451 25.24 23.26 -15.74
CA PRO A 451 25.19 24.72 -15.65
C PRO A 451 25.84 25.21 -14.35
N PRO A 452 26.60 26.32 -14.36
CA PRO A 452 27.31 26.78 -13.16
C PRO A 452 26.41 26.92 -11.92
N ALA A 453 25.18 27.41 -12.08
CA ALA A 453 24.23 27.56 -10.98
C ALA A 453 23.78 26.22 -10.37
N LEU A 454 23.84 25.12 -11.13
CA LEU A 454 23.43 23.78 -10.70
C LEU A 454 24.62 22.89 -10.35
N HIS A 455 25.85 23.40 -10.44
CA HIS A 455 27.04 22.66 -10.03
C HIS A 455 26.96 22.40 -8.51
N PRO A 456 27.18 21.17 -8.01
CA PRO A 456 27.01 20.84 -6.60
C PRO A 456 27.77 21.76 -5.63
N ASP A 457 28.95 22.23 -6.02
CA ASP A 457 29.76 23.17 -5.22
C ASP A 457 29.07 24.51 -4.97
N ASN A 458 28.10 24.88 -5.81
CA ASN A 458 27.34 26.14 -5.76
C ASN A 458 25.94 25.96 -5.17
N TRP A 459 25.54 24.74 -4.77
CA TRP A 459 24.17 24.47 -4.28
C TRP A 459 23.77 25.27 -3.05
N PHE A 460 24.73 25.79 -2.29
CA PHE A 460 24.49 26.60 -1.09
C PHE A 460 24.63 28.11 -1.34
N GLU A 461 24.81 28.54 -2.60
CA GLU A 461 24.76 29.96 -2.95
C GLU A 461 23.32 30.47 -2.87
N ASP A 462 23.11 31.59 -2.17
CA ASP A 462 21.79 32.17 -2.00
C ASP A 462 21.24 32.73 -3.33
N PHE A 463 19.98 32.45 -3.59
CA PHE A 463 19.21 33.09 -4.65
C PHE A 463 19.07 34.59 -4.37
N LEU A 464 19.41 35.42 -5.36
CA LEU A 464 19.56 36.87 -5.17
C LEU A 464 18.24 37.62 -4.89
N ASN A 465 17.10 36.96 -5.03
CA ASN A 465 15.77 37.54 -4.87
C ASN A 465 15.06 37.14 -3.57
N VAL A 466 15.71 36.35 -2.70
CA VAL A 466 15.17 35.96 -1.39
C VAL A 466 16.20 36.25 -0.27
N PRO A 467 15.75 36.53 0.97
CA PRO A 467 16.66 36.76 2.08
C PRO A 467 17.46 35.49 2.44
N ALA A 468 18.78 35.62 2.55
CA ALA A 468 19.68 34.55 2.96
C ALA A 468 19.38 33.99 4.37
N ARG A 469 19.67 32.70 4.57
CA ARG A 469 19.62 32.06 5.90
C ARG A 469 20.67 32.66 6.84
N SER A 470 20.39 32.66 8.14
CA SER A 470 21.37 33.10 9.15
C SER A 470 22.63 32.22 9.10
N PRO A 471 23.85 32.78 9.03
CA PRO A 471 25.08 32.00 9.03
C PRO A 471 25.36 31.32 10.38
N GLU A 472 24.72 31.77 11.48
CA GLU A 472 24.95 31.26 12.84
C GLU A 472 24.06 30.06 13.21
N ARG A 473 23.33 29.52 12.23
CA ARG A 473 22.31 28.47 12.44
C ARG A 473 22.85 27.13 12.94
N GLY A 474 24.15 26.85 12.71
CA GLY A 474 24.83 25.65 13.20
C GLY A 474 24.35 24.35 12.54
N TYR A 475 24.81 23.20 13.05
CA TYR A 475 24.42 21.86 12.59
C TYR A 475 23.92 21.03 13.78
N ARG A 476 23.00 20.07 13.54
CA ARG A 476 22.72 19.03 14.53
C ARG A 476 23.98 18.18 14.79
N ARG A 477 24.01 17.56 15.97
CA ARG A 477 25.20 16.86 16.50
C ARG A 477 25.39 15.52 15.83
#